data_AF-A0A538RXH0-F1
#
_entry.id   AF-A0A538RXH0-F1
#
_cell.length_a   1.000
_cell.length_b   1.000
_cell.length_c   1.000
_cell.angle_alpha   90.00
_cell.angle_beta   90.00
_cell.angle_gamma   90.00
#
_symmetry.space_group_name_H-M   'P 1'
#
loop_
_entity.id
_entity.type
_entity.pdbx_description
1 polymer ?
#
loop_
_entity_poly.entity_id
_entity_poly.type
_entity_poly.pdbx_seq_one_letter_code
_entity_poly.pdbx_strand_id
1 'polypeptide(L)'
;SSPQSWRAVAIFDDRSDRLLYLGRSAAQVRAGVAAAFAEVLDEEERDHVRSLVLQRWQGAADAGSWLHQALLEVPTADNFQVGS
;
A
#
# COMPACT_ATOMS: atom_id res chain seq x y z
N SER A 1 10.64 -7.93 -18.78
CA SER A 1 9.81 -7.24 -17.78
C SER A 1 9.91 -7.94 -16.44
N SER A 2 10.42 -7.30 -15.39
CA SER A 2 10.48 -7.91 -14.06
C SER A 2 9.08 -7.93 -13.42
N PRO A 3 8.69 -9.01 -12.73
CA PRO A 3 7.36 -9.13 -12.15
C PRO A 3 7.13 -8.09 -11.05
N GLN A 4 5.93 -7.51 -11.01
CA GLN A 4 5.50 -6.65 -9.92
C GLN A 4 5.16 -7.51 -8.70
N SER A 5 6.19 -7.86 -7.95
CA SER A 5 6.11 -8.79 -6.82
C SER A 5 5.89 -8.07 -5.47
N TRP A 6 5.63 -6.77 -5.48
CA TRP A 6 5.43 -5.98 -4.26
C TRP A 6 4.13 -5.19 -4.33
N ARG A 7 3.39 -5.13 -3.22
CA ARG A 7 2.15 -4.35 -3.14
C ARG A 7 1.97 -3.64 -1.81
N ALA A 8 1.26 -2.52 -1.83
CA ALA A 8 0.71 -1.88 -0.64
C ALA A 8 -0.79 -2.13 -0.56
N VAL A 9 -1.26 -2.50 0.62
CA VAL A 9 -2.66 -2.80 0.91
C VAL A 9 -3.12 -1.95 2.09
N ALA A 10 -4.25 -1.28 1.95
CA ALA A 10 -4.94 -0.61 3.04
C ALA A 10 -5.78 -1.62 3.83
N ILE A 11 -5.60 -1.63 5.14
CA ILE A 11 -6.41 -2.40 6.07
C ILE A 11 -7.40 -1.43 6.71
N PHE A 12 -8.68 -1.70 6.51
CA PHE A 12 -9.77 -0.93 7.09
C PHE A 12 -10.28 -1.60 8.37
N ASP A 13 -10.96 -0.84 9.21
CA ASP A 13 -11.61 -1.39 10.40
C ASP A 13 -13.05 -1.88 10.13
N ASP A 14 -13.72 -1.30 9.13
CA ASP A 14 -15.13 -1.52 8.83
C ASP A 14 -15.40 -2.39 7.59
N ARG A 15 -14.38 -2.60 6.74
CA ARG A 15 -14.50 -3.24 5.42
C ARG A 15 -13.29 -4.11 5.04
N SER A 16 -13.40 -4.80 3.91
CA SER A 16 -12.30 -5.59 3.34
C SER A 16 -11.09 -4.75 2.98
N ASP A 17 -9.91 -5.38 3.01
CA ASP A 17 -8.67 -4.73 2.59
C ASP A 17 -8.69 -4.31 1.11
N ARG A 18 -7.95 -3.22 0.78
CA ARG A 18 -7.89 -2.68 -0.58
C ARG A 18 -6.45 -2.54 -1.07
N LEU A 19 -6.19 -2.99 -2.28
CA LEU A 19 -4.93 -2.75 -2.97
C LEU A 19 -4.80 -1.26 -3.32
N LEU A 20 -3.72 -0.62 -2.88
CA LEU A 20 -3.41 0.76 -3.23
C LEU A 20 -2.38 0.87 -4.34
N TYR A 21 -1.31 0.08 -4.26
CA TYR A 21 -0.18 0.23 -5.17
C TYR A 21 0.48 -1.11 -5.46
N LEU A 22 0.91 -1.33 -6.71
CA LEU A 22 1.62 -2.52 -7.16
C LEU A 22 2.95 -2.12 -7.84
N GLY A 23 4.06 -2.57 -7.26
CA GLY A 23 5.42 -2.22 -7.67
C GLY A 23 6.32 -3.42 -7.87
N ARG A 24 7.52 -3.15 -8.42
CA ARG A 24 8.57 -4.17 -8.62
C ARG A 24 9.54 -4.28 -7.46
N SER A 25 9.51 -3.32 -6.53
CA SER A 25 10.37 -3.32 -5.33
C SER A 25 9.67 -2.64 -4.15
N ALA A 26 10.11 -2.96 -2.93
CA ALA A 26 9.65 -2.32 -1.71
C ALA A 26 9.83 -0.79 -1.72
N ALA A 27 10.96 -0.30 -2.23
CA ALA A 27 11.26 1.13 -2.32
C ALA A 27 10.30 1.85 -3.27
N GLN A 28 9.98 1.23 -4.42
CA GLN A 28 9.00 1.79 -5.36
C GLN A 28 7.61 1.88 -4.73
N VAL A 29 7.17 0.83 -4.03
CA VAL A 29 5.87 0.85 -3.34
C VAL A 29 5.85 1.95 -2.27
N ARG A 30 6.90 2.08 -1.46
CA ARG A 30 6.99 3.16 -0.45
C ARG A 30 6.98 4.56 -1.06
N ALA A 31 7.63 4.77 -2.19
CA ALA A 31 7.65 6.05 -2.87
C ALA A 31 6.29 6.40 -3.51
N GLY A 32 5.51 5.40 -3.94
CA GLY A 32 4.24 5.61 -4.63
C GLY A 32 2.99 5.50 -3.76
N VAL A 33 3.07 4.84 -2.59
CA VAL A 33 1.89 4.53 -1.77
C VAL A 33 1.21 5.79 -1.23
N ALA A 34 1.96 6.85 -0.91
CA ALA A 34 1.37 8.08 -0.37
C ALA A 34 0.48 8.80 -1.41
N ALA A 35 0.96 8.90 -2.65
CA ALA A 35 0.17 9.45 -3.75
C ALA A 35 -1.05 8.56 -4.05
N ALA A 36 -0.83 7.25 -4.17
CA ALA A 36 -1.92 6.30 -4.42
C ALA A 36 -2.96 6.28 -3.29
N PHE A 37 -2.55 6.51 -2.04
CA PHE A 37 -3.47 6.61 -0.90
C PHE A 37 -4.44 7.80 -1.06
N ALA A 38 -3.95 8.96 -1.52
CA ALA A 38 -4.80 10.12 -1.79
C ALA A 38 -5.65 9.98 -3.07
N GLU A 39 -5.12 9.31 -4.10
CA GLU A 39 -5.80 9.16 -5.40
C GLU A 39 -6.83 8.03 -5.42
N VAL A 40 -6.59 6.92 -4.72
CA VAL A 40 -7.43 5.72 -4.74
C VAL A 40 -8.51 5.75 -3.66
N LEU A 41 -8.26 6.45 -2.54
CA LEU A 41 -9.19 6.56 -1.42
C LEU A 41 -9.74 7.97 -1.30
N ASP A 42 -11.05 8.07 -1.16
CA ASP A 42 -11.71 9.32 -0.79
C ASP A 42 -11.48 9.65 0.69
N GLU A 43 -11.80 10.88 1.09
CA GLU A 43 -11.55 11.37 2.46
C GLU A 43 -12.19 10.48 3.54
N GLU A 44 -13.45 10.06 3.33
CA GLU A 44 -14.16 9.15 4.24
C GLU A 44 -13.44 7.80 4.34
N GLU A 45 -12.99 7.23 3.22
CA GLU A 45 -12.30 5.95 3.24
C GLU A 45 -10.96 6.03 3.96
N ARG A 46 -10.23 7.15 3.82
CA ARG A 46 -8.95 7.36 4.51
C ARG A 46 -9.11 7.38 6.03
N ASP A 47 -10.22 7.88 6.54
CA ASP A 47 -10.51 7.90 7.99
C ASP A 47 -10.67 6.49 8.56
N HIS A 48 -11.20 5.57 7.76
CA HIS A 48 -11.35 4.15 8.13
C HIS A 48 -10.08 3.32 7.93
N VAL A 49 -8.99 3.87 7.37
CA VAL A 49 -7.74 3.13 7.21
C VAL A 49 -7.01 3.03 8.54
N ARG A 50 -7.01 1.81 9.09
CA ARG A 50 -6.29 1.49 10.32
C ARG A 50 -4.79 1.40 10.10
N SER A 51 -4.36 0.82 8.98
CA SER A 51 -2.93 0.57 8.70
C SER A 51 -2.69 0.30 7.23
N LEU A 52 -1.49 0.62 6.75
CA LEU A 52 -1.01 0.20 5.45
C LEU A 52 -0.02 -0.95 5.60
N VAL A 53 -0.14 -1.98 4.76
CA VAL A 53 0.72 -3.18 4.80
C VAL A 53 1.46 -3.33 3.49
N LEU A 54 2.78 -3.46 3.58
CA LEU A 54 3.63 -3.88 2.47
C LEU A 54 3.64 -5.40 2.40
N GLN A 55 3.28 -5.94 1.24
CA GLN A 55 3.33 -7.36 0.97
C GLN A 55 4.22 -7.67 -0.22
N ARG A 56 4.82 -8.86 -0.19
CA ARG A 56 5.62 -9.39 -1.29
C ARG A 56 5.06 -10.73 -1.74
N TRP A 57 4.96 -10.92 -3.05
CA TRP A 57 4.65 -12.20 -3.64
C TRP A 57 5.84 -13.14 -3.48
N GLN A 58 5.60 -14.30 -2.89
CA GLN A 58 6.59 -15.37 -2.77
C GLN A 58 6.01 -16.65 -3.38
N GLY A 59 6.78 -17.29 -4.26
CA GLY A 59 6.40 -18.51 -4.97
C GLY A 59 6.30 -18.31 -6.48
N ALA A 60 5.72 -19.29 -7.16
CA ALA A 60 5.45 -19.25 -8.60
C ALA A 60 4.42 -18.16 -8.94
N ALA A 61 4.35 -17.73 -10.20
CA ALA A 61 3.43 -16.66 -10.62
C ALA A 61 1.95 -17.02 -10.37
N ASP A 62 1.61 -18.30 -10.47
CA ASP A 62 0.25 -18.86 -10.35
C ASP A 62 -0.04 -19.53 -8.99
N ALA A 63 0.99 -19.96 -8.26
CA ALA A 63 0.85 -20.72 -7.01
C ALA A 63 1.51 -20.07 -5.79
N GLY A 64 1.94 -18.81 -5.91
CA GLY A 64 2.53 -18.07 -4.81
C GLY A 64 1.51 -17.52 -3.82
N SER A 65 2.00 -16.78 -2.84
CA SER A 65 1.18 -16.09 -1.85
C SER A 65 1.75 -14.73 -1.52
N TRP A 66 0.89 -13.79 -1.15
CA TRP A 66 1.28 -12.48 -0.66
C TRP A 66 1.63 -12.56 0.82
N LEU A 67 2.90 -12.35 1.14
CA LEU A 67 3.38 -12.35 2.53
C LEU A 67 3.50 -10.93 3.06
N HIS A 68 3.03 -10.71 4.29
CA HIS A 68 3.31 -9.50 5.05
C HIS A 68 4.82 -9.30 5.15
N GLN A 69 5.31 -8.11 4.82
CA GLN A 69 6.72 -7.74 4.99
C GLN A 69 6.91 -6.67 6.06
N ALA A 70 6.09 -5.62 6.03
CA ALA A 70 6.15 -4.56 7.02
C ALA A 70 4.85 -3.74 7.03
N LEU A 71 4.61 -3.02 8.12
CA LEU A 71 3.67 -1.90 8.14
C LEU A 71 4.29 -0.70 7.44
N LEU A 72 3.46 0.05 6.73
CA LEU A 72 3.79 1.32 6.10
C LEU A 72 3.16 2.44 6.92
N GLU A 73 3.82 3.60 6.91
CA GLU A 73 3.28 4.80 7.50
C GLU A 73 1.99 5.19 6.79
N VAL A 74 0.92 5.43 7.55
CA VAL A 74 -0.34 5.94 7.03
C VAL A 74 -0.13 7.45 6.80
N PRO A 75 -0.28 7.95 5.57
CA PRO A 75 -0.17 9.38 5.29
C PRO A 75 -1.27 10.12 6.04
N THR A 76 -0.91 10.88 7.08
CA THR A 76 -1.82 11.80 7.77
C THR A 76 -1.73 13.19 7.15
N ALA A 77 -2.71 14.05 7.41
CA ALA A 77 -2.72 15.42 6.90
C ALA A 77 -1.43 16.21 7.22
N ASP A 78 -0.76 15.89 8.33
CA ASP A 78 0.52 16.47 8.73
C ASP A 78 1.69 16.03 7.82
N ASN A 79 1.64 14.77 7.35
CA ASN A 79 2.66 14.15 6.50
C ASN A 79 2.54 14.50 5.01
N PHE A 80 1.43 15.13 4.58
CA PHE A 80 1.22 15.57 3.19
C PHE A 80 1.99 16.85 2.83
N GLN A 81 2.60 17.54 3.79
CA GLN A 81 3.36 18.77 3.59
C GLN A 81 4.81 18.67 4.09
N VAL A 82 5.70 18.09 3.27
CA VAL A 82 7.12 18.48 3.29
C VAL A 82 7.61 18.64 1.86
N GLY A 83 7.46 19.86 1.35
CA GLY A 83 7.90 20.28 0.02
C GLY A 83 7.48 21.71 -0.23
N SER A 84 7.96 22.64 0.61
CA SER A 84 8.02 24.08 0.29
C SER A 84 9.20 24.36 -0.63
#